data_AF-A0A926FI66-F1
#
_entry.id   AF-A0A926FI66-F1
#
_cell.length_a   1.000
_cell.length_b   1.000
_cell.length_c   1.000
_cell.angle_alpha   90.00
_cell.angle_beta   90.00
_cell.angle_gamma   90.00
#
_symmetry.space_group_name_H-M   'P 1'
#
loop_
_entity.id
_entity.type
_entity.pdbx_description
1 polymer ?
#
loop_
_entity_poly.entity_id
_entity_poly.type
_entity_poly.pdbx_seq_one_letter_code
_entity_poly.pdbx_strand_id
1 'polypeptide(L)'
;MLAAWSQALERADSLGASRLLYDARIIQGLLHVPGTLSVTQAPGQLDATLAGPFGNVLARYTDGALGGDGIRPLRVAPEDLRSLLAGVWRKGTPRVAGVAGEEGLLSWDDPEPAEAVLDVDAAQLRSLKVAAGEGTLEARYSGEFTPWPTRLELEDARSGNRLRLTMLGHEKGP
;
A
#
# COMPACT_ATOMS: atom_id res chain seq x y z
N MET A 1 -21.09 0.04 6.13
CA MET A 1 -19.68 0.19 6.56
C MET A 1 -18.95 -1.14 6.69
N LEU A 2 -19.24 -2.02 7.66
CA LEU A 2 -18.58 -3.33 7.73
C LEU A 2 -18.84 -4.18 6.47
N ALA A 3 -20.04 -4.09 5.89
CA ALA A 3 -20.33 -4.70 4.59
C ALA A 3 -19.45 -4.14 3.46
N ALA A 4 -19.23 -2.82 3.43
CA ALA A 4 -18.36 -2.17 2.43
C ALA A 4 -16.88 -2.56 2.63
N TRP A 5 -16.42 -2.69 3.87
CA TRP A 5 -15.11 -3.26 4.17
C TRP A 5 -14.99 -4.73 3.72
N SER A 6 -16.02 -5.55 3.96
CA SER A 6 -16.06 -6.94 3.47
C SER A 6 -15.97 -7.00 1.95
N GLN A 7 -16.70 -6.14 1.24
CA GLN A 7 -16.62 -6.04 -0.22
C GLN A 7 -15.22 -5.62 -0.69
N ALA A 8 -14.58 -4.67 0.01
CA ALA A 8 -13.21 -4.28 -0.29
C ALA A 8 -12.24 -5.46 -0.14
N LEU A 9 -12.40 -6.26 0.93
CA LEU A 9 -11.63 -7.48 1.16
C LEU A 9 -11.89 -8.55 0.10
N GLU A 10 -13.15 -8.84 -0.20
CA GLU A 10 -13.54 -9.83 -1.22
C GLU A 10 -12.95 -9.49 -2.59
N ARG A 11 -12.99 -8.20 -2.98
CA ARG A 11 -12.30 -7.72 -4.18
C ARG A 11 -10.81 -8.02 -4.09
N ALA A 12 -10.17 -7.64 -2.98
CA ALA A 12 -8.73 -7.81 -2.81
C ALA A 12 -8.30 -9.29 -2.78
N ASP A 13 -9.14 -10.19 -2.27
CA ASP A 13 -8.88 -11.63 -2.19
C ASP A 13 -9.19 -12.36 -3.50
N SER A 14 -10.03 -11.77 -4.37
CA SER A 14 -10.20 -12.22 -5.75
C SER A 14 -8.98 -11.91 -6.63
N LEU A 15 -8.05 -11.07 -6.16
CA LEU A 15 -6.80 -10.77 -6.85
C LEU A 15 -5.86 -11.97 -6.72
N GLY A 16 -5.76 -12.75 -7.80
CA GLY A 16 -4.78 -13.84 -7.89
C GLY A 16 -3.34 -13.32 -8.01
N ALA A 17 -2.42 -14.23 -8.34
CA ALA A 17 -1.05 -13.86 -8.68
C ALA A 17 -1.06 -12.76 -9.75
N SER A 18 -0.22 -11.73 -9.56
CA SER A 18 -0.24 -10.53 -10.38
C SER A 18 1.14 -9.90 -10.48
N ARG A 19 1.43 -9.30 -11.64
CA ARG A 19 2.54 -8.38 -11.85
C ARG A 19 1.98 -6.98 -11.93
N LEU A 20 2.52 -6.07 -11.15
CA LEU A 20 2.09 -4.67 -11.09
C LEU A 20 3.24 -3.78 -11.52
N LEU A 21 2.94 -2.74 -12.28
CA LEU A 21 3.91 -1.76 -12.71
C LEU A 21 3.41 -0.37 -12.31
N TYR A 22 4.25 0.37 -11.60
CA TYR A 22 3.94 1.72 -11.14
C TYR A 22 4.99 2.71 -11.61
N ASP A 23 4.56 3.90 -12.00
CA ASP A 23 5.40 5.10 -11.94
C ASP A 23 5.57 5.45 -10.47
N ALA A 24 6.82 5.54 -10.03
CA ALA A 24 7.19 5.62 -8.64
C ALA A 24 8.04 6.86 -8.38
N ARG A 25 7.79 7.50 -7.23
CA ARG A 25 8.61 8.62 -6.75
C ARG A 25 8.91 8.46 -5.28
N ILE A 26 10.20 8.32 -4.96
CA ILE A 26 10.71 8.38 -3.59
C ILE A 26 10.95 9.84 -3.23
N ILE A 27 10.53 10.24 -2.04
CA ILE A 27 10.71 11.58 -1.48
C ILE A 27 11.32 11.43 -0.08
N GLN A 28 12.54 11.94 0.12
CA GLN A 28 13.28 11.87 1.39
C GLN A 28 13.96 13.22 1.66
N GLY A 29 13.31 14.07 2.45
CA GLY A 29 13.78 15.46 2.64
C GLY A 29 13.80 16.22 1.31
N LEU A 30 14.99 16.68 0.90
CA LEU A 30 15.20 17.37 -0.40
C LEU A 30 15.45 16.40 -1.56
N LEU A 31 15.63 15.11 -1.29
CA LEU A 31 15.87 14.11 -2.32
C LEU A 31 14.54 13.66 -2.93
N HIS A 32 14.43 13.78 -4.25
CA HIS A 32 13.31 13.27 -5.04
C HIS A 32 13.84 12.34 -6.12
N VAL A 33 13.53 11.05 -6.03
CA VAL A 33 14.02 10.05 -6.98
C VAL A 33 12.83 9.48 -7.77
N PRO A 34 12.69 9.82 -9.06
CA PRO A 34 11.72 9.18 -9.93
C PRO A 34 12.20 7.79 -10.36
N GLY A 35 11.27 6.90 -10.67
CA GLY A 35 11.57 5.57 -11.17
C GLY A 35 10.32 4.78 -11.51
N THR A 36 10.50 3.52 -11.83
CA THR A 36 9.42 2.57 -12.10
C THR A 36 9.53 1.42 -11.11
N LEU A 37 8.46 1.18 -10.36
CA LEU A 37 8.37 0.07 -9.42
C LEU A 37 7.64 -1.10 -10.09
N SER A 38 8.36 -2.20 -10.31
CA SER A 38 7.78 -3.47 -10.69
C SER A 38 7.55 -4.30 -9.43
N VAL A 39 6.35 -4.84 -9.25
CA VAL A 39 5.99 -5.75 -8.15
C VAL A 39 5.47 -7.05 -8.73
N THR A 40 6.05 -8.18 -8.33
CA THR A 40 5.48 -9.51 -8.56
C THR A 40 4.92 -10.00 -7.24
N GLN A 41 3.63 -10.33 -7.22
CA GLN A 41 3.00 -10.92 -6.05
C GLN A 41 2.28 -12.22 -6.40
N ALA A 42 2.55 -13.27 -5.64
CA ALA A 42 1.88 -14.57 -5.68
C ALA A 42 1.81 -15.12 -4.24
N PRO A 43 0.98 -16.12 -3.93
CA PRO A 43 0.95 -16.72 -2.59
C PRO A 43 2.36 -17.09 -2.12
N GLY A 44 2.81 -16.54 -0.98
CA GLY A 44 4.16 -16.76 -0.42
C GLY A 44 5.32 -16.03 -1.13
N GLN A 45 5.09 -15.36 -2.26
CA GLN A 45 6.13 -14.61 -3.00
C GLN A 45 5.77 -13.12 -3.16
N LEU A 46 6.65 -12.23 -2.73
CA LEU A 46 6.54 -10.81 -2.99
C LEU A 46 7.92 -10.26 -3.36
N ASP A 47 8.08 -9.90 -4.62
CA ASP A 47 9.29 -9.26 -5.13
C ASP A 47 8.92 -7.86 -5.60
N ALA A 48 9.71 -6.86 -5.21
CA ALA A 48 9.57 -5.52 -5.78
C ALA A 48 10.95 -4.95 -6.13
N THR A 49 11.03 -4.33 -7.31
CA THR A 49 12.26 -3.69 -7.80
C THR A 49 11.90 -2.31 -8.32
N LEU A 50 12.59 -1.30 -7.79
CA LEU A 50 12.54 0.06 -8.28
C LEU A 50 13.71 0.29 -9.24
N ALA A 51 13.40 0.61 -10.48
CA ALA A 51 14.37 1.02 -11.49
C ALA A 51 14.32 2.53 -11.70
N GLY A 52 15.48 3.16 -11.93
CA GLY A 52 15.57 4.57 -12.31
C GLY A 52 15.19 4.80 -13.77
N PRO A 53 15.15 6.07 -14.21
CA PRO A 53 14.77 6.43 -15.58
C PRO A 53 15.63 5.79 -16.68
N PHE A 54 16.86 5.39 -16.35
CA PHE A 54 17.80 4.75 -17.27
C PHE A 54 17.89 3.22 -17.10
N GLY A 55 16.94 2.62 -16.36
CA GLY A 55 16.86 1.16 -16.16
C GLY A 55 17.83 0.60 -15.12
N ASN A 56 18.68 1.42 -14.51
CA ASN A 56 19.50 1.00 -13.37
C ASN A 56 18.62 0.71 -12.16
N VAL A 57 18.92 -0.36 -11.42
CA VAL A 57 18.19 -0.69 -10.19
C VAL A 57 18.57 0.32 -9.11
N LEU A 58 17.56 0.96 -8.53
CA LEU A 58 17.70 1.93 -7.44
C LEU A 58 17.44 1.28 -6.08
N ALA A 59 16.41 0.45 -5.99
CA ALA A 59 16.06 -0.24 -4.75
C ALA A 59 15.44 -1.61 -5.05
N ARG A 60 15.58 -2.54 -4.10
CA ARG A 60 14.93 -3.86 -4.11
C ARG A 60 14.22 -4.08 -2.79
N TYR A 61 13.16 -4.86 -2.86
CA TYR A 61 12.46 -5.34 -1.68
C TYR A 61 13.13 -6.63 -1.20
N THR A 62 13.74 -6.56 -0.03
CA THR A 62 14.47 -7.65 0.62
C THR A 62 14.23 -7.58 2.11
N ASP A 63 13.98 -8.71 2.76
CA ASP A 63 13.85 -8.83 4.22
C ASP A 63 12.84 -7.83 4.85
N GLY A 64 11.69 -7.64 4.21
CA GLY A 64 10.62 -6.77 4.75
C GLY A 64 10.87 -5.27 4.57
N ALA A 65 11.76 -4.87 3.65
CA ALA A 65 12.02 -3.47 3.38
C ALA A 65 12.34 -3.21 1.90
N LEU A 66 11.84 -2.09 1.36
CA LEU A 66 12.27 -1.55 0.07
C LEU A 66 13.44 -0.60 0.31
N GLY A 67 14.65 -0.97 -0.14
CA GLY A 67 15.86 -0.18 0.08
C GLY A 67 16.92 -0.35 -1.00
N GLY A 68 17.91 0.54 -1.00
CA GLY A 68 19.03 0.53 -1.94
C GLY A 68 20.05 1.60 -1.56
N ASP A 69 21.17 1.66 -2.30
CA ASP A 69 22.26 2.59 -1.98
C ASP A 69 21.78 4.05 -2.03
N GLY A 70 21.99 4.77 -0.92
CA GLY A 70 21.56 6.17 -0.77
C GLY A 70 20.06 6.37 -0.57
N ILE A 71 19.25 5.30 -0.55
CA ILE A 71 17.80 5.34 -0.28
C ILE A 71 17.54 4.79 1.11
N ARG A 72 16.94 5.60 1.98
CA ARG A 72 16.52 5.11 3.30
C ARG A 72 15.46 4.02 3.13
N PRO A 73 15.61 2.85 3.78
CA PRO A 73 14.66 1.76 3.60
C PRO A 73 13.25 2.11 4.08
N LEU A 74 12.23 1.77 3.29
CA LEU A 74 10.84 1.75 3.71
C LEU A 74 10.53 0.34 4.26
N ARG A 75 10.40 0.22 5.58
CA ARG A 75 10.13 -1.05 6.26
C ARG A 75 8.62 -1.32 6.24
N VAL A 76 8.24 -2.46 5.69
CA VAL A 76 6.85 -2.92 5.61
C VAL A 76 6.88 -4.43 5.41
N ALA A 77 6.18 -5.18 6.27
CA ALA A 77 6.16 -6.64 6.15
C ALA A 77 5.52 -7.07 4.81
N PRO A 78 5.87 -8.23 4.24
CA PRO A 78 5.38 -8.61 2.92
C PRO A 78 3.85 -8.65 2.83
N GLU A 79 3.17 -9.23 3.82
CA GLU A 79 1.71 -9.31 3.84
C GLU A 79 1.03 -7.94 4.02
N ASP A 80 1.71 -7.01 4.70
CA ASP A 80 1.23 -5.64 4.83
C ASP A 80 1.38 -4.90 3.50
N LEU A 81 2.52 -5.07 2.82
CA LEU A 81 2.73 -4.48 1.50
C LEU A 81 1.72 -5.01 0.48
N ARG A 82 1.38 -6.30 0.49
CA ARG A 82 0.29 -6.84 -0.35
C ARG A 82 -1.05 -6.19 -0.04
N SER A 83 -1.36 -6.05 1.25
CA SER A 83 -2.62 -5.44 1.71
C SER A 83 -2.72 -3.98 1.27
N LEU A 84 -1.64 -3.24 1.45
CA LEU A 84 -1.51 -1.85 1.01
C LEU A 84 -1.63 -1.71 -0.51
N LEU A 85 -0.93 -2.53 -1.29
CA LEU A 85 -1.03 -2.50 -2.76
C LEU A 85 -2.44 -2.84 -3.24
N ALA A 86 -3.15 -3.73 -2.55
CA ALA A 86 -4.54 -4.07 -2.84
C ALA A 86 -5.56 -3.04 -2.33
N GLY A 87 -5.11 -2.06 -1.53
CA GLY A 87 -5.96 -1.02 -0.94
C GLY A 87 -6.89 -1.51 0.16
N VAL A 88 -6.42 -2.46 0.99
CA VAL A 88 -7.17 -3.05 2.11
C VAL A 88 -6.27 -3.25 3.33
N TRP A 89 -6.88 -3.55 4.47
CA TRP A 89 -6.18 -4.04 5.67
C TRP A 89 -6.77 -5.38 6.08
N ARG A 90 -5.93 -6.42 6.10
CA ARG A 90 -6.34 -7.83 6.31
C ARG A 90 -6.14 -8.33 7.74
N LYS A 91 -5.40 -7.59 8.56
CA LYS A 91 -5.05 -8.02 9.91
C LYS A 91 -6.17 -7.67 10.88
N GLY A 92 -6.99 -8.68 11.18
CA GLY A 92 -8.10 -8.56 12.13
C GLY A 92 -9.37 -7.97 11.52
N THR A 93 -10.43 -7.96 12.33
CA THR A 93 -11.73 -7.38 11.96
C THR A 93 -11.86 -5.99 12.60
N PRO A 94 -12.20 -4.94 11.83
CA PRO A 94 -12.36 -3.61 12.39
C PRO A 94 -13.63 -3.50 13.22
N ARG A 95 -13.62 -2.54 14.12
CA ARG A 95 -14.84 -1.91 14.64
C ARG A 95 -15.08 -0.58 13.92
N VAL A 96 -16.35 -0.18 13.86
CA VAL A 96 -16.74 1.16 13.41
C VAL A 96 -16.48 2.16 14.55
N ALA A 97 -15.61 3.13 14.30
CA ALA A 97 -15.24 4.17 15.26
C ALA A 97 -15.95 5.51 15.00
N GLY A 98 -16.46 5.73 13.79
CA GLY A 98 -17.18 6.97 13.46
C GLY A 98 -17.73 6.97 12.03
N VAL A 99 -18.63 7.92 11.75
CA VAL A 99 -19.22 8.13 10.42
C VAL A 99 -19.33 9.64 10.17
N ALA A 100 -18.96 10.09 8.98
CA ALA A 100 -19.12 11.46 8.52
C ALA A 100 -19.52 11.49 7.04
N GLY A 101 -20.81 11.70 6.76
CA GLY A 101 -21.32 11.63 5.39
C GLY A 101 -21.15 10.23 4.80
N GLU A 102 -20.51 10.15 3.64
CA GLU A 102 -20.18 8.90 2.92
C GLU A 102 -18.90 8.23 3.44
N GLU A 103 -18.21 8.85 4.39
CA GLU A 103 -16.97 8.33 4.97
C GLU A 103 -17.21 7.62 6.30
N GLY A 104 -16.53 6.48 6.45
CA GLY A 104 -16.53 5.68 7.66
C GLY A 104 -15.15 5.55 8.27
N LEU A 105 -15.04 5.80 9.57
CA LEU A 105 -13.83 5.53 10.32
C LEU A 105 -13.88 4.10 10.88
N LEU A 106 -12.90 3.29 10.48
CA LEU A 106 -12.66 1.94 10.97
C LEU A 106 -11.43 1.95 11.88
N SER A 107 -11.46 1.14 12.94
CA SER A 107 -10.32 0.94 13.83
C SER A 107 -10.09 -0.53 14.15
N TRP A 108 -8.83 -0.91 14.28
CA TRP A 108 -8.34 -2.21 14.70
C TRP A 108 -7.47 -2.02 15.93
N ASP A 109 -7.60 -2.90 16.92
CA ASP A 109 -6.72 -2.90 18.11
C ASP A 109 -5.74 -4.09 18.11
N ASP A 110 -6.02 -5.15 17.34
CA ASP A 110 -5.29 -6.42 17.34
C ASP A 110 -5.22 -6.98 15.91
N PRO A 111 -4.09 -7.59 15.47
CA PRO A 111 -2.83 -7.77 16.18
C PRO A 111 -1.99 -6.49 16.33
N GLU A 112 -2.32 -5.45 15.59
CA GLU A 112 -1.67 -4.15 15.69
C GLU A 112 -2.68 -3.01 15.52
N PRO A 113 -2.52 -1.89 16.25
CA PRO A 113 -3.42 -0.76 16.12
C PRO A 113 -3.41 -0.18 14.71
N ALA A 114 -4.59 -0.06 14.10
CA ALA A 114 -4.74 0.59 12.81
C ALA A 114 -6.03 1.41 12.76
N GLU A 115 -6.02 2.46 11.96
CA GLU A 115 -7.18 3.30 11.68
C GLU A 115 -7.29 3.52 10.17
N ALA A 116 -8.50 3.43 9.63
CA ALA A 116 -8.73 3.63 8.21
C ALA A 116 -9.97 4.47 7.96
N VAL A 117 -9.89 5.33 6.95
CA VAL A 117 -11.07 6.00 6.39
C VAL A 117 -11.53 5.22 5.17
N LEU A 118 -12.77 4.75 5.19
CA LEU A 118 -13.42 4.00 4.13
C LEU A 118 -14.47 4.89 3.47
N ASP A 119 -14.40 5.00 2.15
CA ASP A 119 -15.52 5.43 1.32
C ASP A 119 -16.56 4.30 1.30
N VAL A 120 -17.70 4.54 1.93
CA VAL A 120 -18.71 3.50 2.16
C VAL A 120 -19.41 3.11 0.87
N ASP A 121 -19.66 4.07 -0.02
CA ASP A 121 -20.41 3.86 -1.25
C ASP A 121 -19.55 3.19 -2.32
N ALA A 122 -18.27 3.58 -2.41
CA ALA A 122 -17.33 2.98 -3.34
C ALA A 122 -16.69 1.68 -2.80
N ALA A 123 -16.87 1.38 -1.51
CA ALA A 123 -16.19 0.27 -0.81
C ALA A 123 -14.65 0.33 -0.97
N GLN A 124 -14.07 1.51 -0.79
CA GLN A 124 -12.64 1.77 -1.02
C GLN A 124 -12.00 2.50 0.16
N LEU A 125 -10.80 2.09 0.56
CA LEU A 125 -10.03 2.86 1.54
C LEU A 125 -9.58 4.18 0.91
N ARG A 126 -9.76 5.28 1.65
CA ARG A 126 -9.19 6.61 1.36
C ARG A 126 -7.84 6.77 2.05
N SER A 127 -7.74 6.29 3.28
CA SER A 127 -6.49 6.27 4.04
C SER A 127 -6.45 5.08 4.99
N LEU A 128 -5.23 4.68 5.34
CA LEU A 128 -4.95 3.69 6.37
C LEU A 128 -3.71 4.15 7.14
N LYS A 129 -3.77 4.10 8.46
CA LYS A 129 -2.68 4.39 9.38
C LYS A 129 -2.46 3.15 10.23
N VAL A 130 -1.25 2.62 10.23
CA VAL A 130 -0.89 1.40 10.97
C VAL A 130 0.25 1.71 11.92
N ALA A 131 0.08 1.38 13.20
CA ALA A 131 1.15 1.40 14.19
C ALA A 131 1.94 0.08 14.10
N ALA A 132 2.84 -0.01 13.13
CA ALA A 132 3.63 -1.22 12.85
C ALA A 132 5.00 -1.16 13.55
N GLY A 133 5.24 -2.06 14.51
CA GLY A 133 6.54 -2.22 15.16
C GLY A 133 7.11 -0.94 15.79
N GLU A 134 8.21 -0.42 15.23
CA GLU A 134 8.91 0.79 15.72
C GLU A 134 8.41 2.12 15.13
N GLY A 135 7.29 2.14 14.42
CA GLY A 135 6.82 3.35 13.77
C GLY A 135 5.37 3.31 13.29
N THR A 136 5.00 4.35 12.57
CA THR A 136 3.67 4.50 12.00
C THR A 136 3.79 4.62 10.49
N LEU A 137 3.11 3.72 9.78
CA LEU A 137 3.00 3.76 8.33
C LEU A 137 1.63 4.34 7.96
N GLU A 138 1.64 5.38 7.13
CA GLU A 138 0.42 5.97 6.59
C GLU A 138 0.34 5.67 5.09
N ALA A 139 -0.84 5.25 4.65
CA ALA A 139 -1.18 5.00 3.27
C ALA A 139 -2.35 5.89 2.87
N ARG A 140 -2.25 6.53 1.71
CA ARG A 140 -3.31 7.37 1.13
C ARG A 140 -3.60 6.91 -0.27
N TYR A 141 -4.87 6.72 -0.56
CA TYR A 141 -5.35 6.19 -1.84
C TYR A 141 -6.16 7.25 -2.57
N SER A 142 -6.01 7.29 -3.89
CA SER A 142 -6.82 8.17 -4.74
C SER A 142 -6.99 7.58 -6.13
N GLY A 143 -7.93 8.15 -6.89
CA GLY A 143 -8.33 7.62 -8.20
C GLY A 143 -9.20 6.38 -8.09
N GLU A 144 -9.30 5.63 -9.18
CA GLU A 144 -10.14 4.44 -9.28
C GLU A 144 -9.45 3.20 -8.70
N PHE A 145 -10.26 2.21 -8.32
CA PHE A 145 -9.83 0.87 -7.90
C PHE A 145 -10.43 -0.16 -8.86
N THR A 146 -9.79 -0.42 -9.99
CA THR A 146 -10.30 -1.46 -10.91
C THR A 146 -9.17 -2.13 -11.68
N PRO A 147 -8.70 -3.34 -11.28
CA PRO A 147 -8.97 -4.02 -10.01
C PRO A 147 -8.08 -3.54 -8.84
N TRP A 148 -7.04 -2.76 -9.15
CA TRP A 148 -6.05 -2.24 -8.20
C TRP A 148 -6.22 -0.73 -7.98
N PRO A 149 -5.79 -0.18 -6.84
CA PRO A 149 -5.70 1.26 -6.63
C PRO A 149 -4.79 1.90 -7.69
N THR A 150 -5.30 2.91 -8.39
CA THR A 150 -4.55 3.63 -9.42
C THR A 150 -3.49 4.56 -8.83
N ARG A 151 -3.67 5.05 -7.60
CA ARG A 151 -2.66 5.85 -6.88
C ARG A 151 -2.58 5.45 -5.42
N LEU A 152 -1.35 5.30 -4.95
CA LEU A 152 -1.01 5.01 -3.56
C LEU A 152 0.18 5.89 -3.13
N GLU A 153 0.03 6.60 -2.03
CA GLU A 153 1.14 7.24 -1.32
C GLU A 153 1.37 6.49 -0.01
N LEU A 154 2.60 6.01 0.21
CA LEU A 154 3.06 5.45 1.48
C LEU A 154 3.98 6.45 2.16
N GLU A 155 3.81 6.65 3.46
CA GLU A 155 4.60 7.55 4.29
C GLU A 155 5.02 6.85 5.58
N ASP A 156 6.32 6.83 5.86
CA ASP A 156 6.83 6.50 7.20
C ASP A 156 6.81 7.78 8.04
N ALA A 157 5.88 7.88 8.99
CA ALA A 157 5.65 9.08 9.78
C ALA A 157 6.86 9.47 10.65
N ARG A 158 7.74 8.51 11.01
CA ARG A 158 8.93 8.79 11.82
C ARG A 158 10.00 9.50 11.01
N SER A 159 10.20 9.07 9.77
CA SER A 159 11.26 9.60 8.90
C SER A 159 10.78 10.68 7.93
N GLY A 160 9.48 10.78 7.71
CA GLY A 160 8.87 11.62 6.67
C GLY A 160 9.16 11.12 5.25
N ASN A 161 9.72 9.91 5.12
CA ASN A 161 10.01 9.30 3.83
C ASN A 161 8.69 8.91 3.16
N ARG A 162 8.55 9.27 1.88
CA ARG A 162 7.35 8.95 1.11
C ARG A 162 7.69 8.17 -0.15
N LEU A 163 6.82 7.24 -0.51
CA LEU A 163 6.79 6.54 -1.78
C LEU A 163 5.44 6.81 -2.44
N ARG A 164 5.45 7.54 -3.55
CA ARG A 164 4.26 7.76 -4.38
C ARG A 164 4.27 6.79 -5.53
N LEU A 165 3.13 6.14 -5.75
CA LEU A 165 2.91 5.16 -6.80
C LEU A 165 1.71 5.57 -7.63
N THR A 166 1.88 5.56 -8.95
CA THR A 166 0.80 5.69 -9.92
C THR A 166 0.80 4.45 -10.80
N MET A 167 -0.29 3.70 -10.83
CA MET A 167 -0.39 2.46 -11.60
C MET A 167 -0.23 2.76 -13.10
N LEU A 168 0.69 2.05 -13.75
CA LEU A 168 0.88 2.07 -15.20
C LEU A 168 0.19 0.88 -15.85
N GLY A 169 0.16 -0.27 -15.17
CA GLY A 169 -0.48 -1.46 -15.68
C GLY A 169 -0.33 -2.64 -14.73
N HIS A 170 -1.12 -3.67 -14.98
CA HIS A 170 -1.00 -4.94 -14.30
C HIS A 170 -1.23 -6.09 -15.28
N GLU A 171 -0.61 -7.21 -14.99
CA GLU A 171 -0.81 -8.47 -15.71
C GLU A 171 -1.19 -9.55 -14.70
N LYS A 172 -2.12 -10.42 -15.09
CA LYS A 172 -2.38 -11.63 -14.31
C LYS A 172 -1.13 -12.49 -14.33
N GLY A 173 -0.65 -12.87 -13.15
CA GLY A 173 0.46 -13.79 -12.99
C GLY A 173 0.08 -15.19 -13.51
N PRO A 174 1.09 -16.01 -13.86
CA PRO A 174 0.90 -17.40 -14.26
C PRO A 174 0.26 -18.24 -13.15
#